data_AF-A0A3E1EGU1-F1
#
_entry.id   AF-A0A3E1EGU1-F1
#
_cell.length_a   1.000
_cell.length_b   1.000
_cell.length_c   1.000
_cell.angle_alpha   90.00
_cell.angle_beta   90.00
_cell.angle_gamma   90.00
#
_symmetry.space_group_name_H-M   'P 1'
#
loop_
_entity.id
_entity.type
_entity.pdbx_description
1 polymer ?
#
loop_
_entity_poly.entity_id
_entity_poly.type
_entity_poly.pdbx_seq_one_letter_code
_entity_poly.pdbx_strand_id
1 'polypeptide(L)'
;MKKPYSELKKYLGTTFHQDWCDDGEDWMDVTNQFMHRVDEAVRKKVIADIQQITKDFEGEEELEHFCAEECRSDIFPPGLALTYREWLGMVQEKMVGGPKGRKPAAKKAVKKAVKKAAPPKE
;
A
#
# COMPACT_ATOMS: atom_id res chain seq x y z
N MET A 1 16.50 -20.28 1.03
CA MET A 1 15.71 -19.70 -0.08
C MET A 1 15.31 -18.28 0.32
N LYS A 2 15.66 -17.25 -0.45
CA LYS A 2 15.17 -15.88 -0.20
C LYS A 2 13.66 -15.88 -0.50
N LYS A 3 12.83 -15.50 0.47
CA LYS A 3 11.39 -15.33 0.21
C LYS A 3 11.22 -14.16 -0.76
N PRO A 4 10.57 -14.33 -1.93
CA PRO A 4 10.37 -13.23 -2.86
C PRO A 4 9.57 -12.11 -2.18
N TYR A 5 9.93 -10.86 -2.50
CA TYR A 5 9.29 -9.64 -2.02
C TYR A 5 9.21 -9.49 -0.49
N SER A 6 10.20 -10.02 0.25
CA SER A 6 10.12 -10.09 1.71
C SER A 6 9.98 -8.73 2.40
N GLU A 7 10.56 -7.67 1.84
CA GLU A 7 10.47 -6.33 2.42
C GLU A 7 9.14 -5.67 2.03
N LEU A 8 8.66 -5.86 0.81
CA LEU A 8 7.30 -5.44 0.43
C LEU A 8 6.22 -6.12 1.26
N LYS A 9 6.31 -7.44 1.48
CA LYS A 9 5.36 -8.18 2.33
C LYS A 9 5.32 -7.62 3.75
N LYS A 10 6.48 -7.35 4.34
CA LYS A 10 6.57 -6.72 5.66
C LYS A 10 5.98 -5.31 5.66
N TYR A 11 6.36 -4.48 4.68
CA TYR A 11 5.85 -3.13 4.56
C TYR A 11 4.32 -3.12 4.51
N LEU A 12 3.73 -3.92 3.62
CA LEU A 12 2.29 -4.00 3.44
C LEU A 12 1.58 -4.51 4.70
N GLY A 13 2.02 -5.63 5.26
CA GLY A 13 1.37 -6.21 6.44
C GLY A 13 1.57 -5.45 7.75
N THR A 14 2.63 -4.65 7.88
CA THR A 14 2.91 -3.87 9.11
C THR A 14 2.51 -2.41 9.02
N THR A 15 2.41 -1.83 7.81
CA THR A 15 2.00 -0.43 7.64
C THR A 15 0.50 -0.33 7.38
N PHE A 16 -0.08 -1.30 6.67
CA PHE A 16 -1.51 -1.36 6.38
C PHE A 16 -2.15 -2.52 7.14
N HIS A 17 -1.93 -2.61 8.44
CA HIS A 17 -2.69 -3.52 9.31
C HIS A 17 -4.14 -3.04 9.49
N GLN A 18 -5.03 -3.87 10.05
CA GLN A 18 -6.46 -3.57 10.21
C GLN A 18 -6.77 -2.14 10.73
N ASP A 19 -6.01 -1.66 11.73
CA ASP A 19 -6.21 -0.34 12.33
C ASP A 19 -5.30 0.75 11.75
N TRP A 20 -4.76 0.60 10.54
CA TRP A 20 -3.78 1.56 9.97
C TRP A 20 -4.32 2.98 9.84
N CYS A 21 -5.64 3.14 9.77
CA CYS A 21 -6.31 4.43 9.73
C CYS A 21 -6.25 5.20 11.07
N ASP A 22 -5.93 4.53 12.18
CA ASP A 22 -5.71 5.18 13.48
C ASP A 22 -4.29 5.74 13.59
N ASP A 23 -3.35 5.18 12.82
CA ASP A 23 -1.94 5.58 12.80
C ASP A 23 -1.69 6.82 11.93
N GLY A 24 -2.53 7.08 10.92
CA GLY A 24 -2.35 8.22 10.00
C GLY A 24 -3.64 8.63 9.28
N GLU A 25 -3.65 9.86 8.74
CA GLU A 25 -4.85 10.41 8.09
C GLU A 25 -5.22 9.72 6.77
N ASP A 26 -4.20 9.24 6.05
CA ASP A 26 -4.34 8.53 4.79
C ASP A 26 -3.13 7.60 4.53
N TRP A 27 -3.20 6.85 3.42
CA TRP A 27 -2.15 5.92 3.05
C TRP A 27 -0.80 6.61 2.81
N MET A 28 -0.78 7.89 2.40
CA MET A 28 0.46 8.63 2.16
C MET A 28 1.16 8.95 3.48
N ASP A 29 0.39 9.28 4.52
CA ASP A 29 0.93 9.59 5.84
C ASP A 29 1.55 8.34 6.48
N VAL A 30 0.84 7.21 6.52
CA VAL A 30 1.42 5.95 7.07
C VAL A 30 2.62 5.47 6.24
N THR A 31 2.61 5.66 4.92
CA THR A 31 3.79 5.42 4.07
C THR A 31 4.96 6.34 4.45
N ASN A 32 4.67 7.61 4.75
CA ASN A 32 5.68 8.58 5.17
C ASN A 32 6.28 8.20 6.53
N GLN A 33 5.43 7.81 7.49
CA GLN A 33 5.87 7.33 8.79
C GLN A 33 6.76 6.09 8.66
N PHE A 34 6.40 5.12 7.81
CA PHE A 34 7.25 3.97 7.51
C PHE A 34 8.64 4.41 7.01
N MET A 35 8.72 5.32 6.05
CA MET A 35 9.99 5.83 5.53
C MET A 35 10.85 6.54 6.59
N HIS A 36 10.25 7.12 7.62
CA HIS A 36 10.99 7.71 8.75
C HIS A 36 11.50 6.67 9.75
N ARG A 37 10.88 5.48 9.81
CA ARG A 37 11.22 4.40 10.74
C ARG A 37 12.28 3.44 10.18
N VAL A 38 12.37 3.30 8.86
CA VAL A 38 13.29 2.35 8.21
C VAL A 38 14.52 3.03 7.60
N ASP A 39 15.58 2.25 7.41
CA ASP A 39 16.77 2.73 6.71
C ASP A 39 16.58 2.82 5.17
N GLU A 40 17.52 3.48 4.51
CA GLU A 40 17.49 3.65 3.06
C GLU A 40 17.57 2.32 2.29
N ALA A 41 18.24 1.30 2.86
CA ALA A 41 18.40 0.01 2.20
C ALA A 41 17.08 -0.77 2.15
N VAL A 42 16.31 -0.75 3.24
CA VAL A 42 14.95 -1.31 3.32
C VAL A 42 14.03 -0.57 2.35
N ARG A 43 14.04 0.76 2.37
CA ARG A 43 13.26 1.59 1.44
C ARG A 43 13.55 1.25 -0.02
N LYS A 44 14.82 1.14 -0.41
CA LYS A 44 15.22 0.75 -1.77
C LYS A 44 14.75 -0.65 -2.15
N LYS A 45 14.76 -1.60 -1.21
CA LYS A 45 14.23 -2.96 -1.45
C LYS A 45 12.72 -2.95 -1.68
N VAL A 46 11.95 -2.21 -0.88
CA VAL A 46 10.50 -2.10 -1.09
C VAL A 46 10.19 -1.50 -2.46
N ILE A 47 10.91 -0.45 -2.87
CA ILE A 47 10.77 0.15 -4.21
C ILE A 47 11.05 -0.88 -5.31
N ALA A 48 12.15 -1.64 -5.19
CA ALA A 48 12.53 -2.66 -6.16
C ALA A 48 11.50 -3.80 -6.21
N ASP A 49 10.99 -4.23 -5.05
CA ASP A 49 9.94 -5.25 -4.94
C ASP A 49 8.65 -4.78 -5.63
N ILE A 50 8.24 -3.51 -5.47
CA ILE A 50 7.07 -2.93 -6.16
C ILE A 50 7.28 -2.91 -7.69
N GLN A 51 8.47 -2.54 -8.16
CA GLN A 51 8.77 -2.55 -9.60
C GLN A 51 8.77 -3.96 -10.19
N GLN A 52 9.15 -4.95 -9.39
CA GLN A 52 9.24 -6.33 -9.82
C GLN A 52 7.84 -6.96 -9.85
N ILE A 53 7.05 -6.82 -8.79
CA ILE A 53 5.69 -7.39 -8.73
C ILE A 53 4.74 -6.79 -9.77
N THR A 54 4.87 -5.50 -10.07
CA THR A 54 4.07 -4.87 -11.13
C THR A 54 4.46 -5.35 -12.53
N LYS A 55 5.65 -5.95 -12.71
CA LYS A 55 6.02 -6.62 -13.97
C LYS A 55 5.64 -8.08 -13.98
N ASP A 56 5.72 -8.75 -12.84
CA ASP A 56 5.48 -10.19 -12.72
C ASP A 56 3.99 -10.54 -12.79
N PHE A 57 3.12 -9.67 -12.27
CA PHE A 57 1.68 -9.85 -12.32
C PHE A 57 1.08 -8.98 -13.41
N GLU A 58 0.29 -9.61 -14.30
CA GLU A 58 -0.38 -8.91 -15.39
C GLU A 58 -1.76 -8.41 -14.95
N GLY A 59 -2.46 -9.20 -14.13
CA GLY A 59 -3.82 -8.88 -13.67
C GLY A 59 -3.88 -8.06 -12.38
N GLU A 60 -4.94 -7.26 -12.23
CA GLU A 60 -5.25 -6.60 -10.96
C GLU A 60 -5.70 -7.59 -9.88
N GLU A 61 -6.33 -8.71 -10.26
CA GLU A 61 -6.75 -9.77 -9.31
C GLU A 61 -5.56 -10.45 -8.64
N GLU A 62 -4.46 -10.66 -9.37
CA GLU A 62 -3.22 -11.23 -8.82
C GLU A 62 -2.56 -10.25 -7.84
N LEU A 63 -2.57 -8.95 -8.16
CA LEU A 63 -2.07 -7.91 -7.28
C LEU A 63 -2.93 -7.74 -6.03
N GLU A 64 -4.25 -7.82 -6.18
CA GLU A 64 -5.19 -7.83 -5.07
C GLU A 64 -4.94 -9.03 -4.14
N HIS A 65 -4.89 -10.25 -4.71
CA HIS A 65 -4.62 -11.45 -3.94
C HIS A 65 -3.28 -11.36 -3.21
N PHE A 66 -2.25 -10.85 -3.87
CA PHE A 66 -0.95 -10.66 -3.21
C PHE A 66 -1.02 -9.65 -2.07
N CYS A 67 -1.67 -8.50 -2.26
CA CYS A 67 -1.74 -7.47 -1.23
C CYS A 67 -2.60 -7.93 -0.05
N ALA A 68 -3.81 -8.44 -0.31
CA ALA A 68 -4.76 -8.83 0.71
C ALA A 68 -4.38 -10.15 1.41
N GLU A 69 -4.14 -11.23 0.64
CA GLU A 69 -3.98 -12.57 1.21
C GLU A 69 -2.53 -12.89 1.58
N GLU A 70 -1.58 -12.60 0.67
CA GLU A 70 -0.16 -12.94 0.89
C GLU A 70 0.55 -11.96 1.82
N CYS A 71 0.20 -10.67 1.74
CA CYS A 71 0.80 -9.63 2.61
C CYS A 71 -0.03 -9.34 3.85
N ARG A 72 -1.29 -9.80 3.92
CA ARG A 72 -2.23 -9.47 5.01
C ARG A 72 -2.44 -7.96 5.17
N SER A 73 -2.49 -7.25 4.04
CA SER A 73 -2.71 -5.80 3.99
C SER A 73 -4.21 -5.51 4.02
N ASP A 74 -4.64 -4.58 4.86
CA ASP A 74 -6.04 -4.13 5.02
C ASP A 74 -6.36 -2.90 4.13
N ILE A 75 -5.39 -2.42 3.35
CA ILE A 75 -5.62 -1.38 2.36
C ILE A 75 -6.56 -1.88 1.26
N PHE A 76 -7.55 -1.06 0.88
CA PHE A 76 -8.43 -1.33 -0.26
C PHE A 76 -8.37 -0.19 -1.28
N PRO A 77 -7.39 -0.21 -2.22
CA PRO A 77 -7.23 0.81 -3.25
C PRO A 77 -8.49 1.11 -4.08
N PRO A 78 -9.35 0.15 -4.44
CA PRO A 78 -10.59 0.46 -5.16
C PRO A 78 -11.52 1.40 -4.38
N GLY A 79 -11.48 1.36 -3.03
CA GLY A 79 -12.19 2.32 -2.17
C GLY A 79 -11.66 3.76 -2.26
N LEU A 80 -10.46 3.94 -2.83
CA LEU A 80 -9.83 5.22 -3.10
C LEU A 80 -9.97 5.65 -4.58
N ALA A 81 -10.74 4.91 -5.38
CA ALA A 81 -10.84 5.05 -6.83
C ALA A 81 -9.49 4.87 -7.56
N LEU A 82 -8.69 3.91 -7.07
CA LEU A 82 -7.41 3.50 -7.66
C LEU A 82 -7.41 1.98 -7.88
N THR A 83 -6.70 1.49 -8.88
CA THR A 83 -6.35 0.06 -8.93
C THR A 83 -5.19 -0.26 -7.98
N TYR A 84 -4.94 -1.54 -7.70
CA TYR A 84 -3.80 -1.94 -6.86
C TYR A 84 -2.49 -1.54 -7.52
N ARG A 85 -2.38 -1.70 -8.84
CA ARG A 85 -1.20 -1.26 -9.61
C ARG A 85 -0.98 0.25 -9.54
N GLU A 86 -2.03 1.04 -9.75
CA GLU A 86 -1.94 2.51 -9.67
C GLU A 86 -1.49 2.94 -8.28
N TRP A 87 -2.11 2.38 -7.24
CA TRP A 87 -1.75 2.67 -5.87
C TRP A 87 -0.30 2.27 -5.53
N LEU A 88 0.13 1.07 -5.91
CA LEU A 88 1.52 0.63 -5.74
C LEU A 88 2.50 1.56 -6.48
N GLY A 89 2.14 2.02 -7.68
CA GLY A 89 2.91 3.02 -8.43
C GLY A 89 3.03 4.35 -7.66
N MET A 90 1.93 4.83 -7.07
CA MET A 90 1.96 6.06 -6.27
C MET A 90 2.77 5.88 -4.97
N VAL A 91 2.69 4.73 -4.31
CA VAL A 91 3.54 4.37 -3.17
C VAL A 91 5.01 4.39 -3.58
N GLN A 92 5.34 3.79 -4.72
CA GLN A 92 6.70 3.79 -5.26
C GLN A 92 7.19 5.22 -5.53
N GLU A 93 6.39 6.08 -6.17
CA GLU A 93 6.75 7.48 -6.43
C GLU A 93 7.00 8.25 -5.13
N LYS A 94 6.11 8.08 -4.14
CA LYS A 94 6.25 8.66 -2.80
C LYS A 94 7.54 8.18 -2.12
N MET A 95 7.85 6.89 -2.24
CA MET A 95 9.07 6.29 -1.74
C MET A 95 10.31 6.63 -2.53
N VAL A 96 10.24 7.08 -3.78
CA VAL A 96 11.42 7.66 -4.46
C VAL A 96 11.61 9.12 -4.03
N GLY A 97 10.55 9.77 -3.57
CA GLY A 97 10.53 11.19 -3.18
C GLY A 97 9.90 12.10 -4.22
N GLY A 98 9.38 11.54 -5.33
CA GLY A 98 8.74 12.22 -6.45
C GLY A 98 9.62 13.27 -7.17
N PRO A 99 9.48 13.47 -8.50
CA PRO A 99 9.95 14.70 -9.11
C PRO A 99 9.17 15.87 -8.49
N LYS A 100 9.86 16.94 -8.08
CA LYS A 100 9.25 18.20 -7.61
C LYS A 100 8.13 18.63 -8.59
N GLY A 101 6.84 18.38 -8.31
CA GLY A 101 5.79 19.02 -9.12
C GLY A 101 4.40 18.41 -9.30
N ARG A 102 3.99 17.27 -8.73
CA ARG A 102 2.59 16.80 -8.89
C ARG A 102 1.84 16.78 -7.55
N LYS A 103 0.93 17.75 -7.36
CA LYS A 103 -0.05 17.75 -6.27
C LYS A 103 -1.08 16.65 -6.53
N PRO A 104 -1.30 15.69 -5.61
CA PRO A 104 -2.45 14.82 -5.71
C PRO A 104 -3.73 15.63 -5.45
N ALA A 105 -4.72 15.49 -6.33
CA ALA A 105 -6.04 16.07 -6.14
C ALA A 105 -6.78 15.27 -5.04
N ALA A 106 -6.54 15.64 -3.78
CA ALA A 106 -7.24 15.08 -2.63
C ALA A 106 -8.73 15.47 -2.68
N LYS A 107 -9.58 14.57 -3.20
CA LYS A 107 -11.03 14.64 -2.95
C LYS A 107 -11.38 13.76 -1.76
N LYS A 108 -11.23 14.34 -0.57
CA LYS A 108 -12.08 14.22 0.63
C LYS A 108 -13.13 13.07 0.58
N ALA A 109 -12.72 11.81 0.80
CA ALA A 109 -13.70 10.71 0.86
C ALA A 109 -13.27 9.48 1.68
N VAL A 110 -12.30 9.55 2.60
CA VAL A 110 -11.87 8.33 3.32
C VAL A 110 -12.73 8.01 4.55
N LYS A 111 -13.53 8.94 5.08
CA LYS A 111 -14.27 8.71 6.35
C LYS A 111 -15.52 7.82 6.27
N LYS A 112 -15.87 7.22 5.11
CA LYS A 112 -17.15 6.52 4.95
C LYS A 112 -17.08 5.04 4.52
N ALA A 113 -15.92 4.53 4.10
CA ALA A 113 -15.83 3.17 3.56
C ALA A 113 -15.68 2.07 4.64
N VAL A 114 -15.09 2.36 5.79
CA VAL A 114 -14.72 1.34 6.80
C VAL A 114 -15.91 0.88 7.68
N LYS A 115 -17.07 1.54 7.67
CA LYS A 115 -18.21 1.18 8.54
C LYS A 115 -19.13 0.06 8.03
N LYS A 116 -18.87 -0.59 6.89
CA LYS A 116 -19.84 -1.51 6.26
C LYS A 116 -19.41 -2.96 6.08
N ALA A 117 -18.30 -3.39 6.69
CA ALA A 117 -17.89 -4.80 6.70
C ALA A 117 -17.98 -5.36 8.13
N ALA A 118 -19.20 -5.52 8.65
CA ALA A 118 -19.47 -6.42 9.76
C ALA A 118 -20.31 -7.58 9.22
N PRO A 119 -19.89 -8.85 9.35
CA PRO A 119 -20.71 -9.98 8.96
C PRO A 119 -21.95 -10.07 9.86
N PRO A 120 -23.12 -10.47 9.35
CA PRO A 120 -24.28 -10.73 10.18
C PRO A 120 -23.94 -11.84 11.17
N LYS A 121 -24.15 -11.58 12.46
CA LYS A 121 -24.21 -12.64 13.46
C LYS A 121 -25.53 -13.40 13.24
N GLU A 122 -25.41 -14.71 13.02
CA GLU A 122 -26.52 -15.67 13.10
C GLU A 122 -27.24 -15.61 14.46
#